data_AF-A0A232M206-F1
#
_entry.id   AF-A0A232M206-F1
#
_cell.length_a   1.000
_cell.length_b   1.000
_cell.length_c   1.000
_cell.angle_alpha   90.00
_cell.angle_beta   90.00
_cell.angle_gamma   90.00
#
_symmetry.space_group_name_H-M   'P 1'
#
loop_
_entity.id
_entity.type
_entity.pdbx_description
1 polymer ?
#
loop_
_entity_poly.entity_id
_entity_poly.type
_entity_poly.pdbx_seq_one_letter_code
_entity_poly.pdbx_strand_id
1 'polypeptide(L)'
;MILKRPEVNPDHQKNMERRDRLMEAGENKLSRYRPPRTERMDRRDNIAKMNRELLLTENFKPVNSKIKLPSRSETILQIDIAMIGAVGFRRHTRKKDTEIFMTHLYEIDRIIEEKTENISDPEAELITQKLPA
;
A
#
# COMPACT_ATOMS: atom_id res chain seq x y z
N MET A 1 -1.82 -12.46 26.46
CA MET A 1 -1.86 -13.32 25.25
C MET A 1 -1.06 -12.62 24.16
N ILE A 2 -0.05 -13.24 23.55
CA ILE A 2 0.67 -12.63 22.43
C ILE A 2 -0.08 -13.00 21.15
N LEU A 3 -0.78 -12.04 20.53
CA LEU A 3 -1.44 -12.26 19.25
C LEU A 3 -0.41 -12.73 18.21
N LYS A 4 -0.70 -13.84 17.52
CA LYS A 4 0.09 -14.28 16.37
C LYS A 4 0.07 -13.17 15.34
N ARG A 5 1.26 -12.76 14.88
CA ARG A 5 1.38 -11.77 13.80
C ARG A 5 0.75 -12.36 12.53
N PRO A 6 -0.05 -11.59 11.79
CA PRO A 6 -0.58 -12.04 10.52
C PRO A 6 0.57 -12.35 9.55
N GLU A 7 0.41 -13.39 8.75
CA GLU A 7 1.38 -13.73 7.71
C GLU A 7 1.38 -12.63 6.64
N VAL A 8 2.52 -11.95 6.52
CA VAL A 8 2.72 -10.89 5.53
C VAL A 8 2.89 -11.54 4.16
N ASN A 9 2.18 -11.04 3.15
CA ASN A 9 2.39 -11.49 1.78
C ASN A 9 3.82 -11.13 1.33
N PRO A 10 4.68 -12.12 1.01
CA PRO A 10 6.09 -11.87 0.70
C PRO A 10 6.29 -11.03 -0.56
N ASP A 11 5.37 -11.10 -1.53
CA ASP A 11 5.47 -10.33 -2.77
C ASP A 11 5.19 -8.86 -2.54
N HIS A 12 4.24 -8.56 -1.65
CA HIS A 12 3.91 -7.19 -1.27
C HIS A 12 5.04 -6.56 -0.46
N GLN A 13 5.62 -7.31 0.48
CA GLN A 13 6.77 -6.88 1.25
C GLN A 13 7.97 -6.57 0.35
N LYS A 14 8.34 -7.47 -0.58
CA LYS A 14 9.42 -7.24 -1.55
C LYS A 14 9.17 -6.02 -2.43
N ASN A 15 7.92 -5.78 -2.85
CA ASN A 15 7.59 -4.62 -3.67
C ASN A 15 7.74 -3.30 -2.87
N MET A 16 7.33 -3.28 -1.61
CA MET A 16 7.52 -2.13 -0.73
C MET A 16 9.00 -1.86 -0.46
N GLU A 17 9.77 -2.89 -0.15
CA GLU A 17 11.23 -2.79 0.03
C GLU A 17 11.95 -2.28 -1.23
N ARG A 18 11.56 -2.78 -2.40
CA ARG A 18 12.10 -2.29 -3.69
C ARG A 18 11.82 -0.80 -3.87
N ARG A 19 10.60 -0.37 -3.56
CA ARG A 19 10.21 1.04 -3.66
C ARG A 19 11.01 1.88 -2.69
N ASP A 20 11.12 1.48 -1.43
CA ASP A 20 11.87 2.22 -0.42
C ASP A 20 13.36 2.34 -0.81
N ARG A 21 13.99 1.26 -1.27
CA ARG A 21 15.39 1.27 -1.75
C ARG A 21 15.61 2.21 -2.93
N LEU A 22 14.71 2.22 -3.91
CA LEU A 22 14.79 3.14 -5.05
C LEU A 22 14.65 4.61 -4.63
N MET A 23 13.98 4.85 -3.51
CA MET A 23 13.71 6.20 -3.01
C MET A 23 14.87 6.73 -2.18
N GLU A 24 15.49 5.88 -1.35
CA GLU A 24 16.77 6.20 -0.69
C GLU A 24 17.85 6.54 -1.72
N ALA A 25 17.93 5.78 -2.81
CA ALA A 25 18.82 6.10 -3.93
C ALA A 25 18.45 7.40 -4.68
N GLY A 26 17.19 7.84 -4.57
CA GLY A 26 16.63 8.99 -5.29
C GLY A 26 16.76 10.34 -4.58
N GLU A 27 16.97 10.37 -3.26
CA GLU A 27 17.25 11.60 -2.51
C GLU A 27 18.69 12.10 -2.75
N ASN A 28 19.61 11.20 -3.11
CA ASN A 28 20.96 11.52 -3.59
C ASN A 28 21.01 11.93 -5.07
N LYS A 29 20.03 12.68 -5.57
CA LYS A 29 20.20 13.41 -6.82
C LYS A 29 21.09 14.62 -6.58
N LEU A 30 22.38 14.35 -6.37
CA LEU A 30 23.45 15.24 -6.83
C LEU A 30 23.02 15.76 -8.19
N SER A 31 23.07 17.08 -8.39
CA SER A 31 22.76 17.72 -9.65
C SER A 31 23.40 16.90 -10.77
N ARG A 32 22.59 16.12 -11.50
CA ARG A 32 23.11 15.29 -12.59
C ARG A 32 23.79 16.27 -13.52
N TYR A 33 25.11 16.17 -13.62
CA TYR A 33 25.89 16.96 -14.55
C TYR A 33 25.21 16.85 -15.90
N ARG A 34 24.69 17.98 -16.39
CA ARG A 34 24.15 18.06 -17.74
C ARG A 34 25.32 18.51 -18.60
N PRO A 35 25.85 17.65 -19.49
CA PRO A 35 26.85 18.11 -20.43
C PRO A 35 26.27 19.28 -21.22
N PRO A 36 27.09 20.29 -21.58
CA PRO A 36 26.64 21.42 -22.37
C PRO A 36 25.99 20.90 -23.66
N ARG A 37 24.74 21.30 -23.89
CA ARG A 37 23.95 20.91 -25.06
C ARG A 37 23.98 22.04 -26.08
N THR A 38 24.13 21.65 -27.34
CA THR A 38 24.02 22.58 -28.47
C THR A 38 22.64 22.47 -29.09
N GLU A 39 22.17 23.53 -29.75
CA GLU A 39 20.88 23.56 -30.46
C GLU A 39 20.73 22.35 -31.43
N ARG A 40 21.82 21.97 -32.11
CA ARG A 40 21.83 20.83 -33.03
C ARG A 40 21.52 19.50 -32.33
N MET A 41 22.01 19.31 -31.11
CA MET A 41 21.74 18.11 -30.31
C MET A 41 20.27 18.07 -29.88
N ASP A 42 19.73 19.22 -29.46
CA ASP A 42 18.31 19.32 -29.07
C ASP A 42 17.39 19.07 -30.26
N ARG A 43 17.72 19.60 -31.43
CA ARG A 43 16.96 19.35 -32.67
C ARG A 43 16.95 17.87 -33.03
N ARG A 44 18.10 17.19 -32.93
CA ARG A 44 18.19 15.74 -33.19
C ARG A 44 17.35 14.93 -32.20
N ASP A 45 17.43 15.25 -30.91
CA ASP A 45 16.66 14.57 -29.87
C ASP A 45 15.15 14.80 -30.03
N ASN A 46 14.73 16.00 -30.43
CA ASN A 46 13.33 16.32 -30.68
C ASN A 46 12.78 15.54 -31.89
N ILE A 47 13.54 15.44 -32.99
CA ILE A 47 13.16 14.60 -34.14
C ILE A 47 13.09 13.12 -33.74
N ALA A 48 14.04 12.64 -32.93
CA ALA A 48 14.03 11.25 -32.46
C ALA A 48 12.82 10.96 -31.56
N LYS A 49 12.42 11.89 -30.69
CA LYS A 49 11.20 11.78 -29.89
C LYS A 49 9.96 11.74 -30.78
N MET A 50 9.85 12.64 -31.75
CA MET A 50 8.75 12.67 -32.70
C MET A 50 8.60 11.34 -33.45
N ASN A 51 9.70 10.79 -33.97
CA ASN A 51 9.69 9.51 -34.67
C ASN A 51 9.30 8.35 -33.75
N ARG A 52 9.73 8.38 -32.48
CA ARG A 52 9.35 7.36 -31.49
C ARG A 52 7.85 7.39 -31.18
N GLU A 53 7.29 8.58 -30.98
CA GLU A 53 5.85 8.72 -30.73
C GLU A 53 5.03 8.27 -31.96
N LEU A 54 5.46 8.61 -33.18
CA LEU A 54 4.83 8.13 -34.42
C LEU A 54 4.80 6.60 -34.50
N LEU A 55 5.90 5.93 -34.17
CA LEU A 55 5.97 4.46 -34.14
C LEU A 55 5.13 3.82 -33.03
N LEU A 56 4.98 4.51 -31.89
CA LEU A 56 4.14 4.05 -30.79
C LEU A 56 2.65 4.22 -31.10
N THR A 57 2.26 5.31 -31.78
CA THR A 57 0.87 5.54 -32.22
C THR A 57 0.34 4.44 -33.13
N GLU A 58 1.20 3.84 -33.97
CA GLU A 58 0.83 2.71 -34.83
C GLU A 58 0.60 1.40 -34.05
N ASN A 59 1.06 1.31 -32.80
CA ASN A 59 1.02 0.09 -31.97
C ASN A 59 0.20 0.25 -30.68
N PHE A 60 -0.68 1.25 -30.58
CA PHE A 60 -1.52 1.45 -29.38
C PHE A 60 -2.51 0.30 -29.20
N LYS A 61 -2.12 -0.70 -28.39
CA LYS A 61 -3.07 -1.52 -27.64
C LYS A 61 -3.46 -0.71 -26.41
N PRO A 62 -4.72 -0.25 -26.28
CA PRO A 62 -5.14 0.42 -25.06
C PRO A 62 -5.04 -0.57 -23.91
N VAL A 63 -4.07 -0.37 -23.03
CA VAL A 63 -4.03 -1.07 -21.74
C VAL A 63 -5.13 -0.45 -20.89
N ASN A 64 -6.37 -0.89 -21.13
CA ASN A 64 -7.50 -0.67 -20.25
C ASN A 64 -7.27 -1.50 -18.98
N SER A 65 -6.35 -1.07 -18.11
CA SER A 65 -6.32 -1.54 -16.73
C SER A 65 -7.49 -0.88 -16.01
N LYS A 66 -8.71 -1.38 -16.21
CA LYS A 66 -9.84 -1.05 -15.35
C LYS A 66 -9.48 -1.56 -13.97
N ILE A 67 -9.06 -0.66 -13.09
CA ILE A 67 -8.91 -0.95 -11.67
C ILE A 67 -10.33 -1.29 -11.20
N LYS A 68 -10.62 -2.58 -11.02
CA LYS A 68 -11.89 -3.02 -10.46
C LYS A 68 -11.91 -2.52 -9.01
N LEU A 69 -12.81 -1.59 -8.69
CA LEU A 69 -13.11 -1.29 -7.29
C LEU A 69 -13.64 -2.58 -6.64
N PRO A 70 -13.16 -2.96 -5.45
CA PRO A 70 -13.70 -4.12 -4.75
C PRO A 70 -15.18 -3.88 -4.42
N SER A 71 -16.01 -4.86 -4.80
CA SER A 71 -17.40 -4.96 -4.38
C SER A 71 -17.45 -5.06 -2.86
N ARG A 72 -18.26 -4.23 -2.20
CA ARG A 72 -18.52 -4.31 -0.75
C ARG A 72 -19.32 -5.59 -0.46
N SER A 73 -18.66 -6.71 -0.26
CA SER A 73 -19.23 -7.86 0.46
C SER A 73 -18.90 -7.73 1.95
N GLU A 74 -19.85 -8.06 2.82
CA GLU A 74 -19.74 -8.08 4.30
C GLU A 74 -18.78 -9.14 4.86
N THR A 75 -17.85 -9.59 4.02
CA THR A 75 -16.72 -10.44 4.41
C THR A 75 -15.73 -9.60 5.21
N ILE A 76 -15.22 -10.16 6.33
CA ILE A 76 -14.09 -9.60 7.09
C ILE A 76 -13.03 -9.13 6.08
N LEU A 77 -12.82 -7.81 6.03
CA LEU A 77 -11.87 -7.22 5.08
C LEU A 77 -10.50 -7.85 5.35
N GLN A 78 -9.96 -8.55 4.36
CA GLN A 78 -8.61 -9.08 4.44
C GLN A 78 -7.65 -7.89 4.34
N ILE A 79 -7.22 -7.39 5.49
CA ILE A 79 -6.27 -6.28 5.58
C ILE A 79 -4.89 -6.83 5.28
N ASP A 80 -4.31 -6.38 4.18
CA ASP A 80 -2.94 -6.68 3.83
C ASP A 80 -1.99 -5.67 4.47
N ILE A 81 -1.03 -6.16 5.24
CA ILE A 81 -0.11 -5.34 6.04
C ILE A 81 1.30 -5.54 5.49
N ALA A 82 1.95 -4.44 5.10
CA ALA A 82 3.35 -4.43 4.70
C ALA A 82 4.13 -3.42 5.55
N MET A 83 5.39 -3.75 5.86
CA MET A 83 6.27 -2.83 6.56
C MET A 83 6.83 -1.79 5.59
N ILE A 84 6.87 -0.53 6.03
CA ILE A 84 7.42 0.59 5.25
C ILE A 84 8.50 1.30 6.04
N GLY A 85 9.53 1.77 5.35
CA GLY A 85 10.55 2.65 5.92
C GLY A 85 10.05 4.09 6.14
N ALA A 86 10.85 4.88 6.85
CA ALA A 86 10.51 6.29 7.18
C ALA A 86 10.29 7.16 5.92
N VAL A 87 11.09 6.94 4.86
CA VAL A 87 10.95 7.64 3.58
C VAL A 87 9.64 7.27 2.88
N GLY A 88 9.29 5.99 2.89
CA GLY A 88 8.01 5.48 2.40
C GLY A 88 6.84 6.13 3.11
N PHE A 89 6.88 6.15 4.44
CA PHE A 89 5.87 6.80 5.29
C PHE A 89 5.68 8.28 4.93
N ARG A 90 6.75 9.08 4.89
CA ARG A 90 6.71 10.52 4.57
C ARG A 90 6.06 10.84 3.21
N ARG A 91 6.15 9.93 2.24
CA ARG A 91 5.49 10.12 0.95
C ARG A 91 4.04 9.69 0.98
N HIS A 92 3.72 8.62 1.71
CA HIS A 92 2.34 8.21 1.92
C HIS A 92 1.55 9.33 2.60
N THR A 93 2.11 10.02 3.59
CA THR A 93 1.43 11.16 4.23
C THR A 93 1.17 12.36 3.30
N ARG A 94 1.85 12.46 2.16
CA ARG A 94 1.67 13.54 1.18
C ARG A 94 0.62 13.25 0.12
N LYS A 95 0.17 12.00 -0.01
CA LYS A 95 -0.87 11.64 -0.97
C LYS A 95 -2.24 12.06 -0.42
N LYS A 96 -3.14 12.47 -1.31
CA LYS A 96 -4.49 12.93 -0.94
C LYS A 96 -5.43 11.78 -0.54
N ASP A 97 -5.17 10.58 -1.05
CA ASP A 97 -6.03 9.40 -0.86
C ASP A 97 -5.55 8.50 0.30
N THR A 98 -4.85 9.08 1.26
CA THR A 98 -4.22 8.34 2.37
C THR A 98 -4.67 8.93 3.68
N GLU A 99 -5.29 8.09 4.49
CA GLU A 99 -5.69 8.40 5.85
C GLU A 99 -4.65 7.82 6.82
N ILE A 100 -4.30 8.60 7.83
CA ILE A 100 -3.34 8.19 8.87
C ILE A 100 -4.14 8.03 10.15
N PHE A 101 -4.09 6.84 10.73
CA PHE A 101 -4.65 6.55 12.04
C PHE A 101 -3.52 6.42 13.04
N MET A 102 -3.65 7.11 14.16
CA MET A 102 -2.80 6.94 15.33
C MET A 102 -3.68 6.41 16.46
N THR A 103 -3.31 5.25 16.98
CA THR A 103 -3.99 4.61 18.10
C THR A 103 -2.95 4.11 19.09
N HIS A 104 -3.25 4.21 20.38
CA HIS A 104 -2.38 3.64 21.40
C HIS A 104 -2.68 2.15 21.59
N LEU A 105 -1.68 1.37 21.99
CA LEU A 105 -1.88 -0.07 22.25
C LEU A 105 -2.94 -0.30 23.33
N TYR A 106 -2.97 0.54 24.37
CA TYR A 106 -3.97 0.45 25.43
C TYR A 106 -5.40 0.66 24.92
N GLU A 107 -5.61 1.49 23.88
CA GLU A 107 -6.93 1.74 23.30
C GLU A 107 -7.40 0.50 22.53
N ILE A 108 -6.46 -0.16 21.84
CA ILE A 108 -6.74 -1.42 21.14
C ILE A 108 -7.14 -2.49 22.14
N ASP A 109 -6.37 -2.67 23.22
CA ASP A 109 -6.66 -3.66 24.25
C ASP A 109 -8.02 -3.39 24.91
N ARG A 110 -8.32 -2.13 25.27
CA ARG A 110 -9.61 -1.73 25.83
C ARG A 110 -10.78 -2.01 24.89
N ILE A 111 -10.63 -1.72 23.59
CA ILE A 111 -11.68 -1.99 22.59
C ILE A 111 -11.87 -3.50 22.38
N ILE A 112 -10.80 -4.28 22.43
CA ILE A 112 -10.87 -5.75 22.35
C ILE A 112 -11.66 -6.27 23.55
N GLU A 113 -11.29 -5.86 24.77
CA GLU A 113 -11.96 -6.25 26.02
C GLU A 113 -13.45 -5.91 25.96
N GLU A 114 -13.80 -4.65 25.65
CA GLU A 114 -15.19 -4.19 25.52
C GLU A 114 -15.97 -5.00 24.48
N LYS A 115 -15.37 -5.34 23.34
CA LYS A 115 -16.04 -6.15 22.31
C LYS A 115 -16.16 -7.62 22.70
N THR A 116 -15.18 -8.18 23.41
CA THR A 116 -15.25 -9.56 23.90
C THR A 116 -16.29 -9.71 25.00
N GLU A 117 -16.47 -8.71 25.87
CA GLU A 117 -17.52 -8.71 26.89
C GLU A 117 -18.93 -8.59 26.29
N ASN A 118 -19.06 -7.91 25.15
CA ASN A 118 -20.33 -7.80 24.43
C ASN A 118 -20.68 -9.03 23.57
N ILE A 119 -19.73 -9.93 23.33
CA ILE A 119 -19.99 -11.26 22.80
C ILE A 119 -20.35 -12.14 24.00
N SER A 120 -21.54 -11.93 24.57
CA SER A 120 -22.17 -12.96 25.41
C SER A 120 -22.40 -14.16 24.49
N ASP A 121 -21.56 -15.18 24.62
CA ASP A 121 -21.70 -16.43 23.88
C ASP A 121 -23.10 -17.00 24.19
N PRO A 122 -24.02 -17.09 23.22
CA PRO A 122 -25.32 -17.74 23.46
C PRO A 122 -25.13 -19.22 23.84
N GLU A 123 -23.97 -19.80 23.52
CA GLU A 123 -23.55 -21.14 23.91
C GLU A 123 -23.18 -21.23 25.40
N ALA A 124 -22.61 -20.19 26.00
CA ALA A 124 -22.27 -20.16 27.44
C ALA A 124 -23.51 -20.05 28.34
N GLU A 125 -24.55 -19.34 27.88
CA GLU A 125 -25.86 -19.30 28.54
C GLU A 125 -26.60 -20.66 28.45
N LEU A 126 -26.42 -21.40 27.35
CA LEU A 126 -26.99 -22.75 27.19
C LEU A 126 -26.30 -23.80 28.09
N ILE A 127 -25.01 -23.63 28.40
CA ILE A 127 -24.26 -24.53 29.28
C ILE A 127 -24.70 -24.37 30.75
N THR A 128 -24.94 -23.14 31.20
CA THR A 128 -25.43 -22.88 32.57
C THR A 128 -26.88 -23.35 32.78
N GLN A 129 -27.70 -23.38 31.72
CA GLN A 129 -29.07 -23.90 31.77
C GLN A 129 -29.16 -25.44 31.84
N LYS A 130 -28.13 -26.17 31.41
CA LYS A 130 -28.16 -27.65 31.28
C LYS A 130 -27.47 -28.42 32.40
N LEU A 131 -26.87 -27.75 33.38
CA LEU A 131 -26.28 -28.43 34.53
C LEU A 131 -27.29 -28.49 35.69
N PRO A 132 -27.62 -29.68 36.23
CA PRO A 132 -28.35 -29.77 37.48
C PRO A 132 -27.44 -29.29 38.63
N ALA A 133 -28.07 -28.66 39.63
CA ALA A 133 -27.41 -28.12 40.82
C ALA A 133 -26.57 -29.13 41.59
#